data_AF-A0AAE1UJ73-F1
#
_entry.id   AF-A0AAE1UJ73-F1
#
_cell.length_a   1.000
_cell.length_b   1.000
_cell.length_c   1.000
_cell.angle_alpha   90.00
_cell.angle_beta   90.00
_cell.angle_gamma   90.00
#
_symmetry.space_group_name_H-M   'P 1'
#
loop_
_entity.id
_entity.type
_entity.pdbx_description
1 polymer ?
#
loop_
_entity_poly.entity_id
_entity_poly.type
_entity_poly.pdbx_seq_one_letter_code
_entity_poly.pdbx_strand_id
1 'polypeptide(L)'
;MVFLPPNNTHLLQPLDVAVYAPMKAEWRKVITEWKVCEGRFHTTLPKNVFPRLLFKLMTNMDHKEDFAVNGFKTTGIHPLNWQKVIDKLTRTDVSPSSRNLISTMVLEQLSELREASAKKPGAIQRGKAVQVSPGKSVSWNDIAAVPSGSKSQPKRNPKRKLDI
;
A
#
# COMPACT_ATOMS: atom_id res chain seq x y z
N MET A 1 -10.64 -23.43 18.40
CA MET A 1 -10.40 -22.05 17.94
C MET A 1 -9.39 -21.42 18.89
N VAL A 2 -8.22 -21.01 18.39
CA VAL A 2 -7.19 -20.39 19.23
C VAL A 2 -7.48 -18.89 19.29
N PHE A 3 -7.68 -18.34 20.48
CA PHE A 3 -7.92 -16.91 20.67
C PHE A 3 -6.59 -16.16 20.61
N LEU A 4 -6.24 -15.64 19.43
CA LEU A 4 -5.14 -14.71 19.27
C LEU A 4 -5.67 -13.28 19.41
N PRO A 5 -4.93 -12.37 20.07
CA PRO A 5 -5.34 -10.96 20.14
C PRO A 5 -5.40 -10.34 18.74
N PRO A 6 -6.29 -9.36 18.51
CA PRO A 6 -6.47 -8.73 17.21
C PRO A 6 -5.16 -8.07 16.71
N ASN A 7 -5.02 -7.97 15.38
CA ASN A 7 -3.90 -7.31 14.68
C ASN A 7 -2.50 -7.92 14.90
N ASN A 8 -2.39 -9.12 15.48
CA ASN A 8 -1.12 -9.78 15.77
C ASN A 8 -0.81 -10.97 14.84
N THR A 9 -1.37 -10.97 13.63
CA THR A 9 -1.11 -12.01 12.60
C THR A 9 0.38 -12.22 12.37
N HIS A 10 1.10 -11.13 12.14
CA HIS A 10 2.55 -11.08 11.93
C HIS A 10 3.42 -11.56 13.11
N LEU A 11 2.83 -11.72 14.31
CA LEU A 11 3.56 -12.12 15.52
C LEU A 11 3.21 -13.54 15.95
N LEU A 12 1.91 -13.87 15.94
CA LEU A 12 1.38 -15.03 16.62
C LEU A 12 0.82 -16.09 15.68
N GLN A 13 0.58 -15.80 14.39
CA GLN A 13 0.07 -16.80 13.46
C GLN A 13 1.23 -17.57 12.80
N PRO A 14 1.44 -18.86 13.13
CA PRO A 14 2.61 -19.62 12.65
C PRO A 14 2.68 -19.71 11.13
N LEU A 15 1.50 -19.83 10.51
CA LEU A 15 1.32 -19.93 9.08
C LEU A 15 1.77 -18.64 8.37
N ASP A 16 1.37 -17.48 8.88
CA ASP A 16 1.75 -16.18 8.33
C ASP A 16 3.24 -15.90 8.50
N VAL A 17 3.79 -16.27 9.66
CA VAL A 17 5.18 -15.95 10.04
C VAL A 17 6.20 -16.77 9.26
N ALA A 18 5.95 -18.06 9.04
CA ALA A 18 6.97 -18.97 8.50
C ALA A 18 6.61 -19.66 7.18
N VAL A 19 5.33 -19.86 6.88
CA VAL A 19 4.92 -20.71 5.74
C VAL A 19 4.60 -19.87 4.50
N TYR A 20 3.90 -18.74 4.64
CA TYR A 20 3.50 -17.96 3.48
C TYR A 20 4.64 -17.20 2.80
N ALA A 21 5.68 -16.82 3.52
CA ALA A 21 6.84 -16.16 2.92
C ALA A 21 7.58 -17.06 1.89
N PRO A 22 8.02 -18.29 2.24
CA PRO A 22 8.63 -19.20 1.27
C PRO A 22 7.64 -19.63 0.18
N MET A 23 6.36 -19.84 0.51
CA MET A 23 5.34 -20.17 -0.49
C MET A 23 5.18 -19.08 -1.55
N LYS A 24 5.16 -17.80 -1.15
CA LYS A 24 5.10 -16.66 -2.09
C LYS A 24 6.38 -16.52 -2.92
N ALA A 25 7.54 -16.88 -2.36
CA ALA A 25 8.79 -16.88 -3.10
C ALA A 25 8.75 -17.93 -4.21
N GLU A 26 8.31 -19.14 -3.89
CA GLU A 26 8.26 -20.23 -4.85
C GLU A 26 7.13 -20.07 -5.88
N TRP A 27 6.00 -19.53 -5.45
CA TRP A 27 4.92 -19.16 -6.36
C TRP A 27 5.37 -18.15 -7.43
N ARG A 28 6.21 -17.18 -7.05
CA ARG A 28 6.78 -16.24 -8.00
C ARG A 28 7.66 -16.94 -9.04
N LYS A 29 8.44 -17.95 -8.66
CA LYS A 29 9.25 -18.73 -9.61
C LYS A 29 8.37 -19.50 -10.59
N VAL A 30 7.39 -20.23 -10.08
CA VAL A 30 6.43 -21.01 -10.90
C VAL A 30 5.68 -20.12 -11.89
N ILE A 31 5.18 -18.96 -11.45
CA ILE A 31 4.53 -17.99 -12.35
C ILE A 31 5.51 -17.45 -13.38
N THR A 32 6.73 -17.12 -12.98
CA THR A 32 7.73 -16.53 -13.89
C THR A 32 8.08 -17.51 -14.99
N GLU A 33 8.34 -18.78 -14.64
CA GLU A 33 8.59 -19.85 -15.61
C GLU A 33 7.41 -20.04 -16.55
N TRP A 34 6.18 -20.09 -16.02
CA TRP A 34 4.99 -20.20 -16.85
C TRP A 34 4.81 -19.01 -17.80
N LYS A 35 5.02 -17.77 -17.33
CA LYS A 35 4.97 -16.55 -18.15
C LYS A 35 6.01 -16.52 -19.25
N VAL A 36 7.19 -17.10 -19.03
CA VAL A 36 8.26 -17.22 -20.03
C VAL A 36 7.98 -18.33 -21.05
N CYS A 37 6.99 -19.19 -20.86
CA CYS A 37 6.65 -20.26 -21.80
C CYS A 37 5.24 -20.06 -22.37
N GLU A 38 4.28 -20.82 -21.87
CA GLU A 38 2.88 -20.85 -22.32
C GLU A 38 2.15 -19.52 -22.05
N GLY A 39 2.53 -18.82 -20.97
CA GLY A 39 1.88 -17.61 -20.49
C GLY A 39 2.30 -16.30 -21.16
N ARG A 40 3.19 -16.32 -22.16
CA ARG A 40 3.76 -15.10 -22.77
C ARG A 40 2.72 -14.13 -23.31
N PHE A 41 1.65 -14.66 -23.88
CA PHE A 41 0.58 -13.88 -24.50
C PHE A 41 -0.59 -13.61 -23.55
N HIS A 42 -0.51 -14.07 -22.30
CA HIS A 42 -1.55 -13.89 -21.31
C HIS A 42 -1.21 -12.73 -20.36
N THR A 43 -2.03 -11.69 -20.37
CA THR A 43 -1.92 -10.56 -19.42
C THR A 43 -2.17 -11.01 -17.97
N THR A 44 -3.09 -11.96 -17.79
CA THR A 44 -3.53 -12.47 -16.48
C THR A 44 -3.49 -13.99 -16.47
N LEU A 45 -3.26 -14.59 -15.31
CA LEU A 45 -3.28 -16.04 -15.13
C LEU A 45 -4.70 -16.61 -15.37
N PRO A 46 -4.90 -17.48 -16.38
CA PRO A 46 -6.19 -18.11 -16.62
C PRO A 46 -6.60 -19.08 -15.50
N LYS A 47 -7.90 -19.12 -15.18
CA LYS A 47 -8.43 -19.95 -14.08
C LYS A 47 -8.27 -21.45 -14.31
N ASN A 48 -8.26 -21.90 -15.56
CA ASN A 48 -8.05 -23.31 -15.93
C ASN A 48 -6.60 -23.76 -15.73
N VAL A 49 -5.63 -22.83 -15.81
CA VAL A 49 -4.20 -23.11 -15.65
C VAL A 49 -3.78 -23.05 -14.17
N PHE A 50 -4.47 -22.23 -13.37
CA PHE A 50 -4.17 -22.06 -11.94
C PHE A 50 -4.03 -23.37 -11.15
N PRO A 51 -4.95 -24.36 -11.23
CA PRO A 51 -4.83 -25.61 -10.47
C PRO A 51 -3.55 -26.40 -10.79
N ARG A 52 -3.15 -26.43 -12.07
CA ARG A 52 -1.91 -27.11 -12.51
C ARG A 52 -0.67 -26.42 -11.93
N LEU A 53 -0.63 -25.09 -11.96
CA LEU A 53 0.49 -24.34 -11.37
C LEU A 53 0.51 -24.44 -9.85
N LEU A 54 -0.66 -24.46 -9.20
CA LEU A 54 -0.76 -24.65 -7.76
C LEU A 54 -0.25 -26.04 -7.36
N PHE A 55 -0.59 -27.08 -8.12
CA PHE A 55 -0.03 -28.42 -7.91
C PHE A 55 1.50 -28.41 -8.03
N LYS A 56 2.04 -27.78 -9.08
CA LYS A 56 3.50 -27.62 -9.27
C LYS A 56 4.15 -26.91 -8.09
N LEU A 57 3.56 -25.81 -7.60
CA LEU A 57 4.03 -25.12 -6.40
C LEU A 57 4.08 -26.06 -5.19
N MET A 58 3.01 -26.83 -4.99
CA MET A 58 2.94 -27.77 -3.87
C MET A 58 3.98 -28.89 -4.02
N THR A 59 4.28 -29.36 -5.22
CA THR A 59 5.34 -30.36 -5.43
C THR A 59 6.73 -29.77 -5.22
N ASN A 60 6.97 -28.52 -5.62
CA ASN A 60 8.28 -27.87 -5.53
C ASN A 60 8.67 -27.39 -4.12
N MET A 61 7.69 -27.18 -3.23
CA MET A 61 7.98 -26.82 -1.85
C MET A 61 8.42 -28.05 -1.08
N ASP A 62 9.72 -28.30 -1.05
CA ASP A 62 10.34 -29.24 -0.10
C ASP A 62 10.24 -28.67 1.33
N HIS A 63 10.30 -29.54 2.34
CA HIS A 63 10.39 -29.15 3.76
C HIS A 63 9.20 -28.33 4.32
N LYS A 64 7.98 -28.53 3.79
CA LYS A 64 6.78 -27.83 4.29
C LYS A 64 6.54 -28.01 5.78
N GLU A 65 6.81 -29.21 6.27
CA GLU A 65 6.64 -29.57 7.68
C GLU A 65 7.62 -28.78 8.56
N ASP A 66 8.86 -28.59 8.10
CA ASP A 66 9.87 -27.82 8.81
C ASP A 66 9.46 -26.34 8.92
N PHE A 67 8.88 -25.76 7.86
CA PHE A 67 8.33 -24.39 7.92
C PHE A 67 7.20 -24.28 8.95
N ALA A 68 6.32 -25.28 9.03
CA ALA A 68 5.26 -25.31 10.02
C ALA A 68 5.84 -25.37 11.44
N VAL A 69 6.73 -26.34 11.70
CA VAL A 69 7.39 -26.52 13.01
C VAL A 69 8.16 -25.27 13.43
N ASN A 70 8.93 -24.68 12.51
CA ASN A 70 9.67 -23.45 12.78
C ASN A 70 8.73 -22.25 12.98
N GLY A 71 7.58 -22.21 12.31
CA GLY A 71 6.54 -21.21 12.56
C GLY A 71 6.04 -21.25 14.00
N PHE A 72 5.76 -22.45 14.53
CA PHE A 72 5.35 -22.61 15.93
C PHE A 72 6.46 -22.21 16.91
N LYS A 73 7.71 -22.56 16.60
CA LYS A 73 8.88 -22.15 17.41
C LYS A 73 9.12 -20.63 17.39
N THR A 74 8.80 -19.98 16.28
CA THR A 74 9.08 -18.55 16.03
C THR A 74 7.97 -17.64 16.57
N THR A 75 6.74 -18.13 16.60
CA THR A 75 5.60 -17.47 17.28
C THR A 75 5.62 -17.68 18.79
N GLY A 76 6.50 -18.56 19.30
CA GLY A 76 6.60 -18.84 20.73
C GLY A 76 5.40 -19.63 21.27
N ILE A 77 4.56 -20.19 20.40
CA ILE A 77 3.42 -21.04 20.78
C ILE A 77 3.93 -22.42 21.22
N HIS A 78 4.90 -22.99 20.49
CA HIS A 78 5.48 -24.28 20.83
C HIS A 78 6.97 -24.37 20.46
N PRO A 79 7.87 -24.59 21.44
CA PRO A 79 7.63 -24.58 22.89
C PRO A 79 7.12 -23.21 23.37
N LEU A 80 6.32 -23.20 24.43
CA LEU A 80 5.73 -21.96 24.95
C LEU A 80 6.83 -21.00 25.43
N ASN A 81 7.02 -19.90 24.72
CA ASN A 81 8.06 -18.92 25.01
C ASN A 81 7.62 -17.51 24.58
N TRP A 82 7.07 -16.77 25.53
CA TRP A 82 6.61 -15.40 25.35
C TRP A 82 7.74 -14.40 25.07
N GLN A 83 8.96 -14.69 25.53
CA GLN A 83 10.12 -13.81 25.36
C GLN A 83 10.44 -13.58 23.89
N LYS A 84 10.22 -14.58 23.03
CA LYS A 84 10.40 -14.44 21.57
C LYS A 84 9.44 -13.45 20.93
N VAL A 85 8.21 -13.36 21.45
CA VAL A 85 7.21 -12.42 20.97
C VAL A 85 7.52 -11.01 21.48
N ILE A 86 7.92 -10.91 22.76
CA ILE A 86 8.34 -9.64 23.38
C ILE A 86 9.55 -9.06 22.65
N ASP A 87 10.57 -9.87 22.36
CA ASP A 87 11.76 -9.45 21.61
C ASP A 87 11.39 -8.83 20.26
N LYS A 88 10.49 -9.47 19.50
CA LYS A 88 9.99 -8.93 18.22
C LYS A 88 9.27 -7.60 18.35
N LEU A 89 8.61 -7.34 19.48
CA LEU A 89 7.93 -6.07 19.75
C LEU A 89 8.94 -4.98 20.15
N THR A 90 9.98 -5.35 20.91
CA THR A 90 11.02 -4.44 21.39
C THR A 90 12.08 -4.13 20.32
N ARG A 91 12.18 -4.93 19.25
CA ARG A 91 13.00 -4.66 18.04
C ARG A 91 12.51 -3.49 17.19
N THR A 92 11.87 -2.50 17.81
CA THR A 92 11.85 -1.15 17.27
C THR A 92 13.28 -0.64 17.41
N ASP A 93 14.13 -0.93 16.43
CA ASP A 93 15.53 -0.52 16.35
C ASP A 93 15.63 1.02 16.31
N VAL A 94 15.43 1.66 17.44
CA VAL A 94 15.98 2.98 17.72
C VAL A 94 17.40 2.75 18.22
N SER A 95 18.27 2.22 17.35
CA SER A 95 19.69 2.46 17.55
C SER A 95 19.86 3.98 17.51
N PRO A 96 20.42 4.62 18.56
CA PRO A 96 20.63 6.06 18.57
C PRO A 96 21.47 6.54 17.37
N SER A 97 22.26 5.64 16.77
CA SER A 97 23.07 5.89 15.56
C SER A 97 22.27 5.90 14.26
N SER A 98 21.15 5.18 14.15
CA SER A 98 20.39 5.07 12.89
C SER A 98 19.52 6.30 12.59
N ARG A 99 19.34 7.21 13.58
CA ARG A 99 18.56 8.44 13.39
C ARG A 99 19.21 9.43 12.41
N ASN A 100 20.50 9.25 12.09
CA ASN A 100 21.28 10.13 11.23
C ASN A 100 21.71 9.48 9.90
N LEU A 101 21.12 8.35 9.49
CA LEU A 101 21.51 7.63 8.28
C LEU A 101 20.88 8.20 6.99
N ILE A 102 20.55 9.48 6.96
CA ILE A 102 20.22 10.14 5.68
C ILE A 102 21.51 10.79 5.21
N SER A 103 22.11 10.21 4.18
CA SER A 103 23.31 10.76 3.54
C SER A 103 23.05 12.20 3.08
N THR A 104 24.04 13.08 3.28
CA THR A 104 24.00 14.49 2.86
C THR A 104 23.63 14.66 1.39
N MET A 105 24.08 13.73 0.52
CA MET A 105 23.74 13.71 -0.91
C MET A 105 22.24 13.53 -1.17
N VAL A 106 21.55 12.75 -0.32
CA VAL A 106 20.09 12.55 -0.42
C VAL A 106 19.35 13.81 0.01
N LEU A 107 19.81 14.46 1.08
CA LEU A 107 19.24 15.73 1.53
C LEU A 107 19.41 16.83 0.47
N GLU A 108 20.58 16.88 -0.16
CA GLU A 108 20.90 17.84 -1.22
C GLU A 108 20.02 17.63 -2.48
N GLN A 109 19.86 16.38 -2.95
CA GLN A 109 18.92 16.08 -4.03
C GLN A 109 17.47 16.45 -3.69
N LEU A 110 17.04 16.18 -2.45
CA LEU A 110 15.68 16.51 -2.03
C LEU A 110 15.45 18.03 -1.93
N SER A 111 16.45 18.81 -1.51
CA SER A 111 16.39 20.28 -1.55
C SER A 111 16.31 20.78 -2.98
N GLU A 112 17.13 20.24 -3.88
CA GLU A 112 17.15 20.63 -5.29
C GLU A 112 15.79 20.35 -5.97
N LEU A 113 15.18 19.18 -5.71
CA LEU A 113 13.85 18.84 -6.22
C LEU A 113 12.76 19.76 -5.66
N ARG A 114 12.85 20.19 -4.40
CA ARG A 114 11.91 21.15 -3.79
C ARG A 114 12.05 22.53 -4.40
N GLU A 115 13.29 22.99 -4.61
CA GLU A 115 13.56 24.28 -5.24
C GLU A 115 13.16 24.30 -6.72
N ALA A 116 13.42 23.20 -7.45
CA ALA A 116 12.97 23.03 -8.83
C ALA A 116 11.43 23.00 -8.93
N SER A 117 10.75 22.41 -7.95
CA SER A 117 9.29 22.47 -7.84
C SER A 117 8.78 23.87 -7.50
N ALA A 118 9.48 24.61 -6.64
CA ALA A 118 9.13 25.99 -6.28
C ALA A 118 9.37 26.98 -7.43
N LYS A 119 10.37 26.70 -8.29
CA LYS A 119 10.70 27.49 -9.49
C LYS A 119 9.82 27.19 -10.71
N LYS A 120 8.82 26.31 -10.63
CA LYS A 120 7.76 26.25 -11.65
C LYS A 120 6.63 27.22 -11.27
N PRO A 121 6.58 28.47 -11.80
CA PRO A 121 5.35 29.24 -11.84
C PRO A 121 4.47 28.62 -12.93
N GLY A 122 3.83 27.52 -12.56
CA GLY A 122 2.97 26.77 -13.44
C GLY A 122 2.15 25.85 -12.58
N ALA A 123 1.31 26.44 -11.73
CA ALA A 123 0.21 25.70 -11.14
C ALA A 123 -0.39 24.84 -12.25
N ILE A 124 -0.43 23.52 -12.06
CA ILE A 124 -1.32 22.69 -12.87
C ILE A 124 -2.66 23.39 -12.76
N GLN A 125 -3.16 23.96 -13.86
CA GLN A 125 -4.47 24.58 -13.86
C GLN A 125 -5.45 23.44 -13.62
N ARG A 126 -5.78 23.22 -12.34
CA ARG A 126 -6.92 22.39 -11.98
C ARG A 126 -8.10 23.03 -12.69
N GLY A 127 -8.71 22.28 -13.59
CA GLY A 127 -9.91 22.74 -14.28
C GLY A 127 -10.89 23.32 -13.27
N LYS A 128 -11.50 24.45 -13.62
CA LYS A 128 -12.44 25.17 -12.75
C LYS A 128 -13.52 24.18 -12.29
N ALA A 129 -13.68 24.03 -10.97
CA ALA A 129 -14.66 23.11 -10.41
C ALA A 129 -16.05 23.46 -10.97
N VAL A 130 -16.70 22.48 -11.62
CA VAL A 130 -18.06 22.64 -12.12
C VAL A 130 -18.99 22.68 -10.90
N GLN A 131 -19.64 23.81 -10.66
CA GLN A 131 -20.61 23.96 -9.58
C GLN A 131 -21.91 23.26 -9.98
N VAL A 132 -22.18 22.11 -9.37
CA VAL A 132 -23.39 21.30 -9.62
C VAL A 132 -24.18 21.15 -8.33
N SER A 133 -25.49 21.39 -8.41
CA SER A 133 -26.38 21.11 -7.30
C SER A 133 -26.57 19.58 -7.16
N PRO A 134 -26.68 19.04 -5.93
CA PRO A 134 -26.92 17.61 -5.73
C PRO A 134 -28.10 17.09 -6.54
N GLY A 135 -27.95 15.94 -7.19
CA GLY A 135 -29.02 15.28 -7.95
C GLY A 135 -29.17 15.68 -9.43
N LYS A 136 -28.32 16.56 -9.97
CA LYS A 136 -28.30 16.88 -11.41
C LYS A 136 -27.15 16.17 -12.14
N SER A 137 -27.44 15.58 -13.31
CA SER A 137 -26.44 15.02 -14.21
C SER A 137 -25.76 16.11 -15.03
N VAL A 138 -24.45 15.99 -15.27
CA VAL A 138 -23.66 16.91 -16.10
C VAL A 138 -23.47 16.31 -17.49
N SER A 139 -23.85 17.05 -18.53
CA SER A 139 -23.61 16.66 -19.93
C SER A 139 -22.49 17.52 -20.54
N TRP A 140 -21.89 17.06 -21.65
CA TRP A 140 -20.81 17.78 -22.34
C TRP A 140 -21.22 19.17 -22.84
N ASN A 141 -22.50 19.36 -23.19
CA ASN A 141 -23.01 20.66 -23.62
C ASN A 141 -23.02 21.70 -22.50
N ASP A 142 -23.15 21.27 -21.23
CA ASP A 142 -23.16 22.15 -20.06
C ASP A 142 -21.77 22.72 -19.74
N ILE A 143 -20.71 22.03 -20.19
CA ILE A 143 -19.31 22.43 -20.00
C ILE A 143 -18.87 23.43 -21.09
N ALA A 144 -19.40 23.28 -22.31
CA ALA A 144 -19.05 24.11 -23.46
C ALA A 144 -19.72 25.49 -23.47
N ALA A 145 -20.82 25.67 -22.74
CA ALA A 145 -21.66 26.86 -22.79
C ALA A 145 -21.22 28.02 -21.86
N VAL A 146 -19.96 28.06 -21.40
CA VAL A 146 -19.45 29.18 -20.57
C VAL A 146 -18.72 30.21 -21.44
N PRO A 147 -19.37 31.27 -21.94
CA PRO A 147 -18.66 32.39 -22.53
C PRO A 147 -17.97 33.19 -21.43
N SER A 148 -16.72 33.58 -21.70
CA SER A 148 -15.91 34.46 -20.88
C SER A 148 -16.51 35.86 -20.82
N GLY A 149 -17.19 36.20 -19.72
CA GLY A 149 -17.51 37.58 -19.41
C GLY A 149 -18.76 37.79 -18.57
N SER A 150 -18.58 37.97 -17.26
CA SER A 150 -19.37 38.95 -16.50
C SER A 150 -18.65 39.30 -15.21
N LYS A 151 -18.32 40.60 -15.07
CA LYS A 151 -17.88 41.21 -13.81
C LYS A 151 -19.13 41.44 -12.96
N SER A 152 -19.15 40.96 -11.72
CA SER A 152 -20.18 41.36 -10.75
C SER A 152 -19.53 41.90 -9.47
N GLN A 153 -19.88 43.16 -9.16
CA GLN A 153 -19.40 44.01 -8.08
C GLN A 153 -19.65 43.46 -6.66
N PRO A 154 -18.92 43.91 -5.63
CA PRO A 154 -19.09 43.44 -4.26
C PRO A 154 -20.32 44.10 -3.61
N LYS A 155 -21.30 43.28 -3.18
CA LYS A 155 -22.38 43.74 -2.28
C LYS A 155 -21.96 43.57 -0.82
N ARG A 156 -22.09 44.69 -0.10
CA ARG A 156 -21.69 44.97 1.28
C ARG A 156 -22.68 44.31 2.26
N ASN A 157 -22.20 43.46 3.17
CA ASN A 157 -23.02 42.84 4.23
C ASN A 157 -23.29 43.83 5.38
N PRO A 158 -24.55 43.99 5.85
CA PRO A 158 -24.82 44.65 7.12
C PRO A 158 -24.62 43.69 8.31
N LYS A 159 -23.97 44.19 9.36
CA LYS A 159 -23.65 43.49 10.61
C LYS A 159 -24.95 43.10 11.36
N ARG A 160 -25.09 41.83 11.74
CA ARG A 160 -26.09 41.39 12.73
C ARG A 160 -25.67 41.88 14.11
N LYS A 161 -26.53 42.65 14.80
CA LYS A 161 -26.40 42.92 16.24
C LYS A 161 -26.79 41.66 17.01
N LEU A 162 -26.01 41.33 18.05
CA LEU A 162 -26.45 40.46 19.13
C LEU A 162 -27.28 41.33 20.09
N ASP A 163 -28.47 40.87 20.44
CA ASP A 163 -29.17 41.32 21.63
C ASP A 163 -29.24 40.14 22.63
N ILE A 164 -29.03 40.51 23.88
CA ILE A 164 -29.03 39.69 25.11
C ILE A 164 -30.44 39.16 25.37
#